data_AF-A0A0F9SZJ2-F1
#
_entry.id   AF-A0A0F9SZJ2-F1
#
_cell.length_a   1.000
_cell.length_b   1.000
_cell.length_c   1.000
_cell.angle_alpha   90.00
_cell.angle_beta   90.00
_cell.angle_gamma   90.00
#
_symmetry.space_group_name_H-M   'P 1'
#
loop_
_entity.id
_entity.type
_entity.pdbx_description
1 polymer ?
#
loop_
_entity_poly.entity_id
_entity_poly.type
_entity_poly.pdbx_seq_one_letter_code
_entity_poly.pdbx_strand_id
1 'polypeptide(L)'
;MLEGKGHCEHGEFDLRTGCPTCTAARREEASVNSPENIAKRIAAVQPEQAEMETGLNSEGLTLVEVEETAVALRPFEDYEAHDCFLESERVLEIAKSRVITTLEESQAANADLALISKLTKQMDNKRKTLLAPSKEEADAIRDTYKYLMGPIIEANSITKNKMLAFDTKQRQIQAEQERINQQRLAAAQAEMNLKGELSESVNLVEVEKAPERVKTDMGTSFKTDRWKYKIDDINQLPKEYMLPDDAQLSAIARKHHDKKPVPGVTFYNDPYYTVRTK
;
A
#
# COMPACT_ATOMS: atom_id res chain seq x y z
N MET A 1 -17.56 28.11 -17.00
CA MET A 1 -16.35 27.69 -17.74
C MET A 1 -15.18 27.98 -16.83
N LEU A 2 -14.40 26.98 -16.42
CA LEU A 2 -13.31 27.17 -15.46
C LEU A 2 -12.03 27.51 -16.24
N GLU A 3 -11.67 28.79 -16.26
CA GLU A 3 -10.36 29.29 -16.70
C GLU A 3 -9.37 29.13 -15.54
N GLY A 4 -8.89 27.90 -15.35
CA GLY A 4 -7.87 27.60 -14.35
C GLY A 4 -6.48 27.65 -14.96
N LYS A 5 -5.55 28.36 -14.31
CA LYS A 5 -4.12 28.25 -14.60
C LYS A 5 -3.51 27.15 -13.74
N GLY A 6 -2.64 26.34 -14.34
CA GLY A 6 -1.77 25.38 -13.64
C GLY A 6 -0.35 25.93 -13.49
N HIS A 7 0.43 25.33 -12.59
CA HIS A 7 1.85 25.66 -12.38
C HIS A 7 2.69 24.39 -12.49
N CYS A 8 3.83 24.46 -13.18
CA CYS A 8 4.84 23.41 -13.26
C CYS A 8 6.25 24.02 -13.15
N GLU A 9 7.29 23.19 -13.22
CA GLU A 9 8.70 23.64 -13.19
C GLU A 9 9.06 24.58 -14.35
N HIS A 10 8.29 24.56 -15.43
CA HIS A 10 8.45 25.45 -16.59
C HIS A 10 7.56 26.72 -16.53
N GLY A 11 6.87 26.97 -15.40
CA GLY A 11 6.03 28.15 -15.17
C GLY A 11 4.51 27.89 -15.18
N GLU A 12 3.73 28.98 -15.23
CA GLU A 12 2.27 28.95 -15.38
C GLU A 12 1.85 28.47 -16.78
N PHE A 13 0.81 27.66 -16.85
CA PHE A 13 0.21 27.22 -18.11
C PHE A 13 -1.32 27.16 -18.01
N ASP A 14 -2.00 27.17 -19.14
CA ASP A 14 -3.46 26.97 -19.19
C ASP A 14 -3.78 25.49 -19.06
N LEU A 15 -4.66 25.12 -18.13
CA LEU A 15 -5.04 23.72 -17.88
C LEU A 15 -5.64 23.03 -19.12
N ARG A 16 -6.19 23.78 -20.09
CA ARG A 16 -6.72 23.22 -21.34
C ARG A 16 -5.63 22.82 -22.34
N THR A 17 -4.58 23.62 -22.45
CA THR A 17 -3.50 23.37 -23.42
C THR A 17 -2.37 22.56 -22.81
N GLY A 18 -2.20 22.63 -21.49
CA GLY A 18 -1.07 22.03 -20.79
C GLY A 18 0.22 22.82 -21.00
N CYS A 19 1.25 22.52 -20.21
CA CYS A 19 2.58 23.07 -20.44
C CYS A 19 3.17 22.49 -21.75
N PRO A 20 3.58 23.33 -22.72
CA PRO A 20 4.13 22.86 -23.99
C PRO A 20 5.39 22.00 -23.81
N THR A 21 6.24 22.34 -22.83
CA THR A 21 7.48 21.59 -22.56
C THR A 21 7.18 20.21 -21.94
N CYS A 22 6.30 20.15 -20.93
CA CYS A 22 5.93 18.87 -20.31
C CYS A 22 5.18 17.94 -21.27
N THR A 23 4.36 18.50 -22.15
CA THR A 23 3.61 17.73 -23.15
C THR A 23 4.51 17.22 -24.28
N ALA A 24 5.52 18.01 -24.69
CA ALA A 24 6.55 17.56 -25.62
C ALA A 24 7.38 16.40 -25.04
N ALA A 25 7.87 16.54 -23.80
CA ALA A 25 8.63 15.49 -23.12
C ALA A 25 7.83 14.18 -22.99
N ARG A 26 6.55 14.26 -22.59
CA ARG A 26 5.66 13.09 -22.54
C ARG A 26 5.43 12.46 -23.91
N ARG A 27 5.35 13.25 -24.99
CA ARG A 27 5.23 12.71 -26.35
C ARG A 27 6.49 11.98 -26.78
N GLU A 28 7.66 12.50 -26.42
CA GLU A 28 8.94 11.87 -26.70
C GLU A 28 9.07 10.54 -25.94
N GLU A 29 8.76 10.51 -24.64
CA GLU A 29 8.70 9.28 -23.84
C GLU A 29 7.69 8.27 -24.38
N ALA A 30 6.50 8.72 -24.80
CA ALA A 30 5.50 7.87 -25.42
C ALA A 30 5.97 7.31 -26.78
N SER A 31 6.81 8.03 -27.52
CA SER A 31 7.39 7.54 -28.77
C SER A 31 8.41 6.42 -28.51
N VAL A 32 9.23 6.55 -27.46
CA VAL A 32 10.18 5.51 -27.04
C VAL A 32 9.46 4.25 -26.58
N ASN A 33 8.32 4.42 -25.91
CA ASN A 33 7.47 3.32 -25.43
C ASN A 33 6.36 2.92 -26.42
N SER A 34 6.50 3.24 -27.71
CA SER A 34 5.52 2.81 -28.71
C SER A 34 5.48 1.27 -28.79
N PRO A 35 4.31 0.67 -29.08
CA PRO A 35 4.19 -0.78 -29.26
C PRO A 35 5.19 -1.36 -30.28
N GLU A 36 5.52 -0.59 -31.33
CA GLU A 36 6.53 -0.97 -32.32
C GLU A 36 7.95 -0.99 -31.74
N ASN A 37 8.32 -0.01 -30.92
CA ASN A 37 9.63 0.05 -30.28
C ASN A 37 9.77 -1.00 -29.17
N ILE A 38 8.70 -1.27 -28.42
CA ILE A 38 8.64 -2.38 -27.46
C ILE A 38 8.79 -3.72 -28.19
N ALA A 39 8.05 -3.94 -29.29
CA ALA A 39 8.18 -5.15 -30.09
C ALA A 39 9.58 -5.32 -30.68
N LYS A 40 10.22 -4.24 -31.16
CA LYS A 40 11.62 -4.28 -31.62
C LYS A 40 12.60 -4.61 -30.50
N ARG A 41 12.42 -4.09 -29.29
CA ARG A 41 13.29 -4.42 -28.14
C ARG A 41 13.10 -5.87 -27.71
N ILE A 42 11.87 -6.38 -27.67
CA ILE A 42 11.58 -7.79 -27.39
C ILE A 42 12.20 -8.69 -28.48
N ALA A 43 12.04 -8.32 -29.75
CA ALA A 43 12.61 -9.07 -30.87
C ALA A 43 14.15 -9.02 -30.89
N ALA A 44 14.78 -7.93 -30.47
CA ALA A 44 16.24 -7.81 -30.39
C ALA A 44 16.86 -8.61 -29.24
N VAL A 45 16.10 -8.92 -28.19
CA VAL A 45 16.56 -9.74 -27.05
C VAL A 45 16.40 -11.25 -27.32
N GLN A 46 15.62 -11.64 -28.34
CA GLN A 46 15.28 -13.04 -28.60
C GLN A 46 16.16 -13.87 -29.57
N PRO A 47 17.10 -13.37 -30.38
CA PRO A 47 17.82 -14.24 -31.30
C PRO A 47 18.93 -15.08 -30.66
N GLU A 48 19.41 -14.74 -29.45
CA GLU A 48 20.51 -15.49 -28.80
C GLU A 48 20.05 -16.66 -27.92
N GLN A 49 18.75 -16.79 -27.63
CA GLN A 49 18.24 -17.88 -26.75
C GLN A 49 17.59 -19.04 -27.51
N ALA A 50 17.46 -18.97 -28.84
CA ALA A 50 16.80 -20.00 -29.64
C ALA A 50 17.72 -21.14 -30.13
N GLU A 51 19.04 -21.03 -29.99
CA GLU A 51 19.97 -22.11 -30.35
C GLU A 51 20.42 -22.98 -29.16
N MET A 52 19.85 -22.76 -27.96
CA MET A 52 20.27 -23.46 -26.73
C MET A 52 19.32 -24.62 -26.31
N GLU A 53 18.59 -25.24 -27.24
CA GLU A 53 17.68 -26.36 -26.94
C GLU A 53 18.19 -27.77 -27.35
N THR A 54 19.45 -27.93 -27.78
CA THR A 54 19.99 -29.29 -28.06
C THR A 54 21.29 -29.64 -27.35
N GLY A 55 21.70 -28.87 -26.34
CA GLY A 55 22.91 -29.11 -25.56
C GLY A 55 22.68 -29.19 -24.06
N LEU A 56 22.02 -30.24 -23.57
CA LEU A 56 22.12 -30.67 -22.17
C LEU A 56 23.53 -31.25 -21.94
N ASN A 57 24.56 -30.42 -22.04
CA ASN A 57 25.86 -30.72 -21.45
C ASN A 57 25.74 -30.44 -19.96
N SER A 58 25.77 -31.52 -19.19
CA SER A 58 25.80 -31.56 -17.72
C SER A 58 27.10 -31.01 -17.12
N GLU A 59 27.75 -30.06 -17.78
CA GLU A 59 29.02 -29.51 -17.35
C GLU A 59 28.79 -28.26 -16.48
N GLY A 60 28.90 -28.48 -15.17
CA GLY A 60 29.36 -27.45 -14.25
C GLY A 60 28.33 -26.40 -13.87
N LEU A 61 27.30 -26.78 -13.13
CA LEU A 61 26.72 -25.87 -12.14
C LEU A 61 27.83 -25.59 -11.11
N THR A 62 28.67 -24.58 -11.38
CA THR A 62 29.65 -24.10 -10.44
C THR A 62 28.88 -23.57 -9.24
N LEU A 63 28.89 -24.35 -8.16
CA LEU A 63 28.54 -23.89 -6.82
C LEU A 63 29.43 -22.67 -6.58
N VAL A 64 28.87 -21.48 -6.74
CA VAL A 64 29.50 -20.25 -6.27
C VAL A 64 29.69 -20.49 -4.78
N GLU A 65 30.95 -20.62 -4.37
CA GLU A 65 31.30 -20.70 -2.96
C GLU A 65 30.68 -19.48 -2.29
N VAL A 66 29.61 -19.72 -1.54
CA VAL A 66 28.99 -18.69 -0.71
C VAL A 66 30.01 -18.45 0.39
N GLU A 67 30.87 -17.46 0.19
CA GLU A 67 31.76 -16.99 1.25
C GLU A 67 30.90 -16.79 2.50
N GLU A 68 31.26 -17.44 3.60
CA GLU A 68 30.50 -17.39 4.85
C GLU A 68 30.49 -15.93 5.36
N THR A 69 29.51 -15.12 4.94
CA THR A 69 29.35 -13.72 5.37
C THR A 69 28.81 -13.58 6.78
N ALA A 70 28.54 -14.70 7.47
CA ALA A 70 28.17 -14.70 8.87
C ALA A 70 29.39 -14.34 9.73
N VAL A 71 29.70 -13.04 9.81
CA VAL A 71 30.60 -12.50 10.83
C VAL A 71 29.92 -12.69 12.18
N ALA A 72 30.15 -13.87 12.77
CA ALA A 72 29.75 -14.17 14.13
C ALA A 72 30.61 -13.33 15.07
N LEU A 73 30.21 -12.07 15.29
CA LEU A 73 30.86 -11.18 16.25
C LEU A 73 30.71 -11.81 17.63
N ARG A 74 31.78 -12.38 18.17
CA ARG A 74 31.74 -12.81 19.56
C ARG A 74 31.77 -11.56 20.45
N PRO A 75 31.04 -11.56 21.56
CA PRO A 75 31.20 -10.53 22.58
C PRO A 75 32.70 -10.38 22.90
N PHE A 76 33.18 -9.13 22.96
CA PHE A 76 34.57 -8.76 23.29
C PHE A 76 35.65 -8.92 22.20
N GLU A 77 35.31 -9.32 20.96
CA GLU A 77 36.30 -9.34 19.87
C GLU A 77 36.49 -7.97 19.19
N ASP A 78 35.50 -7.07 19.30
CA ASP A 78 35.61 -5.69 18.82
C ASP A 78 36.34 -4.83 19.87
N TYR A 79 37.65 -4.65 19.66
CA TYR A 79 38.51 -3.84 20.53
C TYR A 79 38.00 -2.40 20.66
N GLU A 80 37.46 -1.80 19.60
CA GLU A 80 36.99 -0.41 19.64
C GLU A 80 35.70 -0.29 20.48
N ALA A 81 34.78 -1.24 20.35
CA ALA A 81 33.58 -1.29 21.18
C ALA A 81 33.93 -1.56 22.65
N HIS A 82 34.93 -2.41 22.90
CA HIS A 82 35.44 -2.69 24.24
C HIS A 82 36.10 -1.46 24.88
N ASP A 83 36.93 -0.73 24.14
CA ASP A 83 37.56 0.51 24.63
C ASP A 83 36.51 1.58 24.95
N CYS A 84 35.50 1.76 24.09
CA CYS A 84 34.37 2.64 24.36
C CYS A 84 33.59 2.23 25.62
N PHE A 85 33.44 0.92 25.87
CA PHE A 85 32.80 0.41 27.08
C PHE A 85 33.63 0.73 28.33
N LEU A 86 34.94 0.49 28.31
CA LEU A 86 35.82 0.81 29.44
C LEU A 86 35.86 2.33 29.72
N GLU A 87 35.89 3.17 28.69
CA GLU A 87 35.79 4.62 28.85
C GLU A 87 34.44 5.04 29.43
N SER A 88 33.35 4.40 29.01
CA SER A 88 32.00 4.66 29.53
C SER A 88 31.89 4.29 31.02
N GLU A 89 32.48 3.17 31.46
CA GLU A 89 32.54 2.80 32.88
C GLU A 89 33.30 3.83 33.72
N ARG A 90 34.43 4.35 33.21
CA ARG A 90 35.19 5.43 33.89
C ARG A 90 34.35 6.69 34.05
N VAL A 91 33.68 7.12 32.99
CA VAL A 91 32.84 8.32 33.02
C VAL A 91 31.61 8.11 33.92
N LEU A 92 31.08 6.89 33.97
CA LEU A 92 30.00 6.52 34.88
C LEU A 92 30.40 6.66 36.35
N GLU A 93 31.58 6.18 36.74
CA GLU A 93 32.08 6.31 38.12
C GLU A 93 32.34 7.78 38.50
N ILE A 94 32.86 8.58 37.55
CA ILE A 94 33.00 10.04 37.73
C ILE A 94 31.62 10.69 37.92
N ALA A 95 30.64 10.31 37.11
CA ALA A 95 29.28 10.86 37.21
C ALA A 95 28.59 10.48 38.52
N LYS A 96 28.75 9.24 39.01
CA LYS A 96 28.18 8.76 40.28
C LYS A 96 28.73 9.50 41.50
N SER A 97 30.01 9.85 41.48
CA SER A 97 30.69 10.49 42.61
C SER A 97 30.60 12.02 42.59
N ARG A 98 30.09 12.62 41.52
CA ARG A 98 30.09 14.07 41.33
C ARG A 98 28.96 14.77 42.09
N VAL A 99 29.33 15.79 42.86
CA VAL A 99 28.43 16.77 43.46
C VAL A 99 28.77 18.14 42.87
N ILE A 100 27.76 18.87 42.37
CA ILE A 100 27.94 20.19 41.74
C ILE A 100 27.39 21.25 42.70
N THR A 101 28.27 22.07 43.24
CA THR A 101 27.99 23.15 44.19
C THR A 101 28.50 24.51 43.70
N THR A 102 29.48 24.52 42.79
CA THR A 102 30.10 25.74 42.24
C THR A 102 29.95 25.87 40.72
N LEU A 103 30.19 27.07 40.19
CA LEU A 103 30.16 27.33 38.75
C LEU A 103 31.28 26.60 37.98
N GLU A 104 32.46 26.46 38.58
CA GLU A 104 33.59 25.73 37.98
C GLU A 104 33.29 24.24 37.85
N GLU A 105 32.67 23.63 38.87
CA GLU A 105 32.19 22.24 38.82
C GLU A 105 31.13 22.05 37.73
N SER A 106 30.28 23.05 37.50
CA SER A 106 29.31 23.02 36.40
C SER A 106 29.99 23.05 35.02
N GLN A 107 31.10 23.78 34.85
CA GLN A 107 31.85 23.78 33.59
C GLN A 107 32.53 22.43 33.34
N ALA A 108 33.13 21.83 34.36
CA ALA A 108 33.69 20.48 34.29
C ALA A 108 32.61 19.42 33.96
N ALA A 109 31.42 19.54 34.54
CA ALA A 109 30.30 18.68 34.21
C ALA A 109 29.85 18.80 32.76
N ASN A 110 29.87 20.01 32.19
CA ASN A 110 29.55 20.20 30.77
C ASN A 110 30.59 19.56 29.84
N ALA A 111 31.88 19.60 30.20
CA ALA A 111 32.93 18.92 29.45
C ALA A 111 32.71 17.39 29.43
N ASP A 112 32.34 16.81 30.57
CA ASP A 112 32.05 15.38 30.66
C ASP A 112 30.76 15.00 29.93
N LEU A 113 29.72 15.84 29.93
CA LEU A 113 28.54 15.63 29.09
C LEU A 113 28.89 15.60 27.59
N ALA A 114 29.81 16.46 27.15
CA ALA A 114 30.29 16.43 25.77
C ALA A 114 31.04 15.12 25.46
N LEU A 115 31.84 14.61 26.39
CA LEU A 115 32.51 13.32 26.27
C LEU A 115 31.51 12.16 26.22
N ILE A 116 30.51 12.11 27.11
CA ILE A 116 29.43 11.10 27.12
C ILE A 116 28.71 11.10 25.76
N SER A 117 28.37 12.29 25.25
CA SER A 117 27.71 12.43 23.95
C SER A 117 28.57 11.87 22.81
N LYS A 118 29.88 12.12 22.85
CA LYS A 118 30.84 11.57 21.87
C LYS A 118 30.90 10.04 21.93
N LEU A 119 31.06 9.46 23.13
CA LEU A 119 31.08 8.00 23.33
C LEU A 119 29.79 7.33 22.86
N THR A 120 28.65 7.94 23.19
CA THR A 120 27.32 7.46 22.76
C THR A 120 27.23 7.41 21.23
N LYS A 121 27.71 8.45 20.54
CA LYS A 121 27.74 8.49 19.06
C LYS A 121 28.67 7.44 18.47
N GLN A 122 29.84 7.21 19.09
CA GLN A 122 30.79 6.19 18.62
C GLN A 122 30.18 4.79 18.72
N MET A 123 29.56 4.45 19.86
CA MET A 123 28.86 3.18 20.05
C MET A 123 27.68 3.00 19.08
N ASP A 124 26.88 4.05 18.84
CA ASP A 124 25.77 3.99 17.89
C ASP A 124 26.25 3.83 16.44
N ASN A 125 27.33 4.50 16.05
CA ASN A 125 27.93 4.33 14.73
C ASN A 125 28.48 2.91 14.54
N LYS A 126 29.18 2.36 15.54
CA LYS A 126 29.63 0.96 15.50
C LYS A 126 28.46 -0.01 15.39
N ARG A 127 27.42 0.17 16.21
CA ARG A 127 26.17 -0.60 16.08
C ARG A 127 25.60 -0.56 14.67
N LYS A 128 25.54 0.62 14.03
CA LYS A 128 25.07 0.75 12.64
C LYS A 128 25.97 0.03 11.66
N THR A 129 27.29 0.16 11.77
CA THR A 129 28.25 -0.53 10.91
C THR A 129 28.14 -2.05 11.04
N LEU A 130 28.01 -2.57 12.26
CA LEU A 130 27.86 -4.02 12.49
C LEU A 130 26.51 -4.55 11.99
N LEU A 131 25.45 -3.76 12.07
CA LEU A 131 24.11 -4.15 11.60
C LEU A 131 23.88 -3.89 10.10
N ALA A 132 24.73 -3.11 9.44
CA ALA A 132 24.54 -2.73 8.04
C ALA A 132 24.50 -3.95 7.09
N PRO A 133 25.43 -4.93 7.16
CA PRO A 133 25.38 -6.11 6.28
C PRO A 133 24.11 -6.92 6.47
N SER A 134 23.70 -7.18 7.72
CA SER A 134 22.46 -7.93 8.00
C SER A 134 21.21 -7.19 7.52
N LYS A 135 21.20 -5.85 7.62
CA LYS A 135 20.10 -5.04 7.08
C LYS A 135 20.07 -5.09 5.56
N GLU A 136 21.21 -4.97 4.90
CA GLU A 136 21.34 -5.07 3.44
C GLU A 136 20.88 -6.44 2.93
N GLU A 137 21.30 -7.53 3.58
CA GLU A 137 20.85 -8.89 3.29
C GLU A 137 19.33 -9.04 3.49
N ALA A 138 18.79 -8.55 4.61
CA ALA A 138 17.35 -8.59 4.88
C ALA A 138 16.52 -7.78 3.86
N ASP A 139 17.05 -6.62 3.43
CA ASP A 139 16.43 -5.78 2.41
C ASP A 139 16.51 -6.47 1.03
N ALA A 140 17.65 -7.08 0.67
CA ALA A 140 17.83 -7.86 -0.56
C ALA A 140 16.89 -9.08 -0.63
N ILE A 141 16.72 -9.80 0.49
CA ILE A 141 15.75 -10.89 0.60
C ILE A 141 14.33 -10.34 0.38
N ARG A 142 13.97 -9.23 1.05
CA ARG A 142 12.64 -8.63 0.89
C ARG A 142 12.36 -8.22 -0.55
N ASP A 143 13.34 -7.61 -1.22
CA ASP A 143 13.21 -7.18 -2.61
C ASP A 143 13.09 -8.37 -3.56
N THR A 144 13.86 -9.44 -3.33
CA THR A 144 13.75 -10.69 -4.07
C THR A 144 12.36 -11.31 -3.90
N TYR A 145 11.85 -11.40 -2.67
CA TYR A 145 10.49 -11.88 -2.41
C TYR A 145 9.43 -10.98 -3.06
N LYS A 146 9.60 -9.66 -3.03
CA LYS A 146 8.69 -8.71 -3.68
C LYS A 146 8.65 -8.92 -5.19
N TYR A 147 9.80 -9.15 -5.81
CA TYR A 147 9.91 -9.47 -7.22
C TYR A 147 9.21 -10.80 -7.55
N LEU A 148 9.56 -11.88 -6.83
CA LEU A 148 9.00 -13.22 -7.03
C LEU A 148 7.49 -13.28 -6.78
N MET A 149 6.99 -12.55 -5.79
CA MET A 149 5.56 -12.49 -5.45
C MET A 149 4.75 -11.54 -6.33
N GLY A 150 5.40 -10.68 -7.13
CA GLY A 150 4.74 -9.67 -7.96
C GLY A 150 3.60 -10.24 -8.82
N PRO A 151 3.84 -11.26 -9.66
CA PRO A 151 2.81 -11.86 -10.50
C PRO A 151 1.63 -12.45 -9.70
N ILE A 152 1.89 -13.04 -8.53
CA ILE A 152 0.86 -13.62 -7.66
C ILE A 152 -0.02 -12.52 -7.06
N ILE A 153 0.59 -11.43 -6.58
CA ILE A 153 -0.11 -10.27 -6.04
C ILE A 153 -0.99 -9.63 -7.12
N GLU A 154 -0.47 -9.47 -8.34
CA GLU A 154 -1.20 -8.94 -9.49
C GLU A 154 -2.38 -9.84 -9.87
N ALA A 155 -2.15 -11.15 -10.03
CA ALA A 155 -3.21 -12.12 -10.35
C ALA A 155 -4.33 -12.10 -9.30
N ASN A 156 -3.99 -12.01 -8.01
CA ASN A 156 -4.95 -11.89 -6.92
C ASN A 156 -5.77 -10.59 -7.02
N SER A 157 -5.11 -9.46 -7.30
CA SER A 157 -5.76 -8.15 -7.48
C SER A 157 -6.75 -8.18 -8.66
N ILE A 158 -6.30 -8.66 -9.82
CA ILE A 158 -7.14 -8.81 -11.03
C ILE A 158 -8.35 -9.70 -10.74
N THR A 159 -8.14 -10.84 -10.09
CA THR A 159 -9.22 -11.79 -9.77
C THR A 159 -10.25 -11.15 -8.84
N LYS A 160 -9.82 -10.46 -7.78
CA LYS A 160 -10.73 -9.74 -6.87
C LYS A 160 -11.52 -8.65 -7.59
N ASN A 161 -10.89 -7.89 -8.47
CA ASN A 161 -11.57 -6.86 -9.25
C ASN A 161 -12.62 -7.45 -10.20
N LYS A 162 -12.31 -8.59 -10.84
CA LYS A 162 -13.29 -9.32 -11.66
C LYS A 162 -14.48 -9.82 -10.84
N MET A 163 -14.24 -10.32 -9.63
CA MET A 163 -15.32 -10.72 -8.71
C MET A 163 -16.20 -9.53 -8.29
N LEU A 164 -15.61 -8.38 -7.97
CA LEU A 164 -16.36 -7.15 -7.66
C LEU A 164 -17.20 -6.66 -8.85
N ALA A 165 -16.64 -6.73 -10.07
CA ALA A 165 -17.36 -6.37 -11.29
C ALA A 165 -18.53 -7.32 -11.55
N PHE A 166 -18.33 -8.63 -11.33
CA PHE A 166 -19.39 -9.63 -11.43
C PHE A 166 -20.52 -9.36 -10.43
N ASP A 167 -20.22 -9.11 -9.15
CA ASP A 167 -21.22 -8.75 -8.14
C ASP A 167 -22.03 -7.53 -8.54
N THR A 168 -21.37 -6.52 -9.08
CA THR A 168 -22.01 -5.26 -9.48
C THR A 168 -23.01 -5.53 -10.60
N LYS A 169 -22.62 -6.35 -11.58
CA LYS A 169 -23.53 -6.80 -12.65
C LYS A 169 -24.69 -7.63 -12.11
N GLN A 170 -24.43 -8.57 -11.19
CA GLN A 170 -25.49 -9.38 -10.56
C GLN A 170 -26.50 -8.49 -9.82
N ARG A 171 -26.03 -7.50 -9.06
CA ARG A 171 -26.92 -6.53 -8.40
C ARG A 171 -27.72 -5.68 -9.38
N GLN A 172 -27.13 -5.28 -10.51
CA GLN A 172 -27.85 -4.54 -11.56
C GLN A 172 -28.95 -5.40 -12.19
N ILE A 173 -28.67 -6.67 -12.49
CA ILE A 173 -29.65 -7.61 -13.02
C ILE A 173 -30.80 -7.81 -12.02
N GLN A 174 -30.47 -8.03 -10.74
CA GLN A 174 -31.48 -8.18 -9.67
C GLN A 174 -32.35 -6.93 -9.53
N ALA A 175 -31.75 -5.74 -9.46
CA ALA A 175 -32.49 -4.49 -9.34
C ALA A 175 -33.41 -4.23 -10.55
N GLU A 176 -32.96 -4.57 -11.77
CA GLU A 176 -33.78 -4.45 -12.97
C GLU A 176 -34.94 -5.45 -12.99
N GLN A 177 -34.71 -6.69 -12.57
CA GLN A 177 -35.77 -7.69 -12.42
C GLN A 177 -36.80 -7.26 -11.37
N GLU A 178 -36.35 -6.73 -10.23
CA GLU A 178 -37.23 -6.17 -9.20
C GLU A 178 -38.05 -5.00 -9.74
N ARG A 179 -37.44 -4.09 -10.51
CA ARG A 179 -38.12 -2.96 -11.16
C ARG A 179 -39.20 -3.45 -12.12
N ILE A 180 -38.91 -4.46 -12.93
CA ILE A 180 -39.88 -5.08 -13.86
C ILE A 180 -41.02 -5.73 -13.07
N ASN A 181 -40.71 -6.48 -12.01
CA ASN A 181 -41.71 -7.11 -11.15
C ASN A 181 -42.63 -6.08 -10.48
N GLN A 182 -42.07 -4.98 -9.97
CA GLN A 182 -42.85 -3.87 -9.40
C GLN A 182 -43.76 -3.23 -10.45
N GLN A 183 -43.27 -3.00 -11.67
CA GLN A 183 -44.09 -2.46 -12.76
C GLN A 183 -45.23 -3.40 -13.16
N ARG A 184 -44.99 -4.72 -13.22
CA ARG A 184 -46.03 -5.72 -13.49
C ARG A 184 -47.10 -5.75 -12.41
N LEU A 185 -46.69 -5.68 -11.14
CA LEU A 185 -47.62 -5.64 -10.01
C LEU A 185 -48.47 -4.37 -10.04
N ALA A 186 -47.85 -3.20 -10.27
CA ALA A 186 -48.56 -1.93 -10.35
C ALA A 186 -49.57 -1.91 -11.52
N ALA A 187 -49.19 -2.45 -12.68
CA ALA A 187 -50.08 -2.58 -13.83
C ALA A 187 -51.27 -3.50 -13.53
N ALA A 188 -51.02 -4.67 -12.93
CA ALA A 188 -52.08 -5.60 -12.55
C ALA A 188 -53.05 -5.02 -11.51
N GLN A 189 -52.54 -4.25 -10.55
CA GLN A 189 -53.38 -3.53 -9.58
C GLN A 189 -54.22 -2.44 -10.26
N ALA A 190 -53.64 -1.68 -11.19
CA ALA A 190 -54.39 -0.68 -11.96
C ALA A 190 -55.48 -1.32 -12.82
N GLU A 191 -55.21 -2.47 -13.46
CA GLU A 191 -56.20 -3.21 -14.23
C GLU A 191 -57.33 -3.76 -13.35
N MET A 192 -57.01 -4.33 -12.18
CA MET A 192 -57.99 -4.79 -11.20
C MET A 192 -58.92 -3.64 -10.77
N ASN A 193 -58.35 -2.46 -10.49
CA ASN A 193 -59.13 -1.29 -10.08
C ASN A 193 -60.06 -0.77 -11.18
N LEU A 194 -59.70 -0.95 -12.46
CA LEU A 194 -60.49 -0.49 -13.60
C LEU A 194 -61.56 -1.51 -14.03
N LYS A 195 -61.23 -2.80 -14.07
CA LYS A 195 -62.11 -3.85 -14.60
C LYS A 195 -62.94 -4.56 -13.53
N GLY A 196 -62.55 -4.47 -12.25
CA GLY A 196 -63.27 -5.13 -11.14
C GLY A 196 -63.07 -6.65 -11.05
N GLU A 197 -62.34 -7.26 -11.99
CA GLU A 197 -61.98 -8.67 -12.00
C GLU A 197 -60.45 -8.82 -12.08
N LEU A 198 -59.89 -9.78 -11.35
CA LEU A 198 -58.46 -10.11 -11.42
C LEU A 198 -58.18 -10.79 -12.76
N SER A 199 -57.70 -10.03 -13.74
CA SER A 199 -57.24 -10.57 -15.02
C SER A 199 -55.87 -11.22 -14.84
N GLU A 200 -55.83 -12.55 -14.92
CA GLU A 200 -54.64 -13.44 -14.95
C GLU A 200 -53.62 -13.32 -13.79
N SER A 201 -53.14 -14.47 -13.32
CA SER A 201 -52.08 -14.52 -12.31
C SER A 201 -50.79 -13.90 -12.87
N VAL A 202 -50.35 -12.79 -12.29
CA VAL A 202 -49.07 -12.14 -12.66
C VAL A 202 -47.94 -13.13 -12.43
N ASN A 203 -47.38 -13.65 -13.52
CA ASN A 203 -46.20 -14.50 -13.45
C ASN A 203 -44.98 -13.62 -13.10
N LEU A 204 -44.67 -13.58 -11.81
CA LEU A 204 -43.51 -12.88 -11.24
C LEU A 204 -42.25 -13.68 -11.59
N VAL A 205 -41.25 -13.00 -12.15
CA VAL A 205 -39.95 -13.63 -12.39
C VAL A 205 -39.24 -13.74 -11.04
N GLU A 206 -38.91 -14.97 -10.62
CA GLU A 206 -38.15 -15.20 -9.40
C GLU A 206 -36.75 -14.59 -9.54
N VAL A 207 -36.38 -13.71 -8.59
CA VAL A 207 -35.07 -13.07 -8.56
C VAL A 207 -34.11 -13.98 -7.80
N GLU A 208 -33.17 -14.60 -8.50
CA GLU A 208 -32.15 -15.43 -7.86
C GLU A 208 -31.21 -14.56 -7.01
N LYS A 209 -31.29 -14.71 -5.69
CA LYS A 209 -30.38 -14.02 -4.76
C LYS A 209 -28.99 -14.64 -4.84
N ALA A 210 -28.02 -13.84 -5.28
CA ALA A 210 -26.62 -14.24 -5.29
C ALA A 210 -26.15 -14.61 -3.87
N PRO A 211 -25.39 -15.72 -3.69
CA PRO A 211 -24.92 -16.13 -2.38
C PRO A 211 -23.93 -15.12 -1.79
N GLU A 212 -24.13 -14.71 -0.54
CA GLU A 212 -23.24 -13.74 0.15
C GLU A 212 -21.86 -14.33 0.50
N ARG A 213 -21.77 -15.66 0.56
CA ARG A 213 -20.56 -16.39 0.91
C ARG A 213 -20.45 -17.64 0.05
N VAL A 214 -19.29 -17.81 -0.59
CA VAL A 214 -18.98 -19.01 -1.37
C VAL A 214 -17.94 -19.81 -0.61
N LYS A 215 -18.28 -21.06 -0.30
CA LYS A 215 -17.37 -22.02 0.32
C LYS A 215 -16.81 -22.95 -0.76
N THR A 216 -15.51 -23.14 -0.77
CA THR A 216 -14.81 -24.11 -1.60
C THR A 216 -13.95 -25.00 -0.71
N ASP A 217 -13.41 -26.08 -1.26
CA ASP A 217 -12.54 -27.00 -0.50
C ASP A 217 -11.26 -26.30 0.01
N MET A 218 -10.80 -25.28 -0.72
CA MET A 218 -9.57 -24.52 -0.41
C MET A 218 -9.81 -23.34 0.53
N GLY A 219 -11.05 -22.92 0.74
CA GLY A 219 -11.33 -21.78 1.62
C GLY A 219 -12.74 -21.21 1.49
N THR A 220 -12.96 -20.09 2.17
CA THR A 220 -14.22 -19.33 2.13
C THR A 220 -13.96 -17.92 1.62
N SER A 221 -14.67 -17.52 0.57
CA SER A 221 -14.66 -16.14 0.08
C SER A 221 -15.91 -15.39 0.54
N PHE A 222 -15.72 -14.15 0.96
CA PHE A 222 -16.80 -13.25 1.34
C PHE A 222 -16.42 -11.79 1.09
N LYS A 223 -17.44 -10.96 0.87
CA LYS A 223 -17.30 -9.53 0.72
C LYS A 223 -17.16 -8.88 2.10
N THR A 224 -16.20 -7.97 2.24
CA THR A 224 -16.00 -7.17 3.44
C THR A 224 -16.10 -5.71 3.05
N ASP A 225 -16.95 -4.96 3.77
CA ASP A 225 -17.05 -3.52 3.58
C ASP A 225 -15.84 -2.83 4.24
N ARG A 226 -15.05 -2.10 3.46
CA ARG A 226 -13.97 -1.25 3.98
C ARG A 226 -14.40 0.21 3.86
N TRP A 227 -14.76 0.78 5.00
CA TRP A 227 -15.10 2.18 5.10
C TRP A 227 -13.84 3.04 5.04
N LYS A 228 -13.78 3.89 4.02
CA LYS A 228 -12.75 4.89 3.81
C LYS A 228 -13.36 6.28 3.94
N TYR A 229 -12.50 7.28 4.08
CA TYR A 229 -12.90 8.68 4.08
C TYR A 229 -12.10 9.45 3.05
N LYS A 230 -12.70 10.52 2.56
CA LYS A 230 -12.06 11.52 1.72
C LYS A 230 -12.35 12.89 2.32
N ILE A 231 -11.32 13.70 2.51
CA ILE A 231 -11.46 15.09 2.95
C ILE A 231 -11.77 15.92 1.70
N ASP A 232 -12.96 16.50 1.64
CA ASP A 232 -13.37 17.36 0.52
C ASP A 232 -13.07 18.85 0.81
N ASP A 233 -13.19 19.28 2.07
CA ASP A 233 -12.87 20.67 2.49
C ASP A 233 -12.17 20.69 3.85
N ILE A 234 -10.91 21.16 3.85
CA ILE A 234 -10.07 21.25 5.04
C ILE A 234 -10.58 22.34 6.00
N ASN A 235 -11.23 23.39 5.51
CA ASN A 235 -11.68 24.51 6.35
C ASN A 235 -12.94 24.18 7.16
N GLN A 236 -13.73 23.21 6.68
CA GLN A 236 -14.89 22.71 7.41
C GLN A 236 -14.52 21.68 8.45
N LEU A 237 -13.29 21.15 8.39
CA LEU A 237 -12.83 20.14 9.32
C LEU A 237 -12.75 20.76 10.73
N PRO A 238 -13.42 20.18 11.74
CA PRO A 238 -13.35 20.69 13.11
C PRO A 238 -11.90 20.82 13.58
N LYS A 239 -11.59 21.87 14.36
CA LYS A 239 -10.21 22.15 14.84
C LYS A 239 -9.55 20.94 15.53
N GLU A 240 -10.35 20.10 16.18
CA GLU A 240 -9.91 18.85 16.81
C GLU A 240 -9.25 17.87 15.84
N TYR A 241 -9.55 17.97 14.54
CA TYR A 241 -9.03 17.11 13.47
C TYR A 241 -8.12 17.85 12.47
N MET A 242 -7.75 19.12 12.73
CA MET A 242 -6.90 19.93 11.82
C MET A 242 -5.47 19.42 11.67
N LEU A 243 -4.98 18.61 12.62
CA LEU A 243 -3.92 17.63 12.38
C LEU A 243 -4.65 16.32 12.16
N PRO A 244 -4.82 15.84 10.91
CA PRO A 244 -5.58 14.62 10.66
C PRO A 244 -4.94 13.46 11.40
N ASP A 245 -5.51 13.12 12.56
CA ASP A 245 -5.27 11.83 13.15
C ASP A 245 -6.04 10.84 12.28
N ASP A 246 -5.37 10.39 11.21
CA ASP A 246 -5.91 9.44 10.24
C ASP A 246 -6.48 8.20 10.94
N ALA A 247 -5.97 7.86 12.13
CA ALA A 247 -6.50 6.78 12.95
C ALA A 247 -7.88 7.11 13.53
N GLN A 248 -8.14 8.34 13.99
CA GLN A 248 -9.45 8.76 14.50
C GLN A 248 -10.50 8.81 13.40
N LEU A 249 -10.18 9.40 12.24
CA LEU A 249 -11.10 9.45 11.10
C LEU A 249 -11.39 8.03 10.56
N SER A 250 -10.37 7.17 10.48
CA SER A 250 -10.55 5.76 10.15
C SER A 250 -11.41 5.01 11.17
N ALA A 251 -11.26 5.29 12.47
CA ALA A 251 -12.06 4.68 13.52
C ALA A 251 -13.53 5.13 13.46
N ILE A 252 -13.78 6.42 13.21
CA ILE A 252 -15.13 6.96 13.00
C ILE A 252 -15.77 6.32 11.76
N ALA A 253 -15.04 6.25 10.63
CA ALA A 253 -15.52 5.61 9.41
C ALA A 253 -15.97 4.15 9.64
N ARG A 254 -15.18 3.38 10.40
CA ARG A 254 -15.49 1.98 10.73
C ARG A 254 -16.65 1.83 11.71
N LYS A 255 -16.82 2.75 12.67
CA LYS A 255 -17.82 2.65 13.74
C LYS A 255 -19.18 3.23 13.35
N HIS A 256 -19.17 4.37 12.67
CA HIS A 256 -20.37 5.15 12.39
C HIS A 256 -20.82 5.06 10.93
N HIS A 257 -19.96 4.62 10.00
CA HIS A 257 -20.27 4.55 8.57
C HIS A 257 -20.85 5.91 8.10
N ASP A 258 -21.97 5.91 7.37
CA ASP A 258 -22.64 7.14 6.91
C ASP A 258 -23.55 7.80 7.96
N LYS A 259 -23.61 7.30 9.20
CA LYS A 259 -24.59 7.77 10.20
C LYS A 259 -24.18 9.06 10.91
N LYS A 260 -22.88 9.36 10.97
CA LYS A 260 -22.34 10.56 11.63
C LYS A 260 -21.58 11.41 10.61
N PRO A 261 -22.24 12.38 9.96
CA PRO A 261 -21.54 13.27 9.03
C PRO A 261 -20.52 14.10 9.81
N VAL A 262 -19.28 14.10 9.32
CA VAL A 262 -18.23 15.00 9.81
C VAL A 262 -18.10 16.10 8.76
N PRO A 263 -18.28 17.38 9.11
CA PRO A 263 -18.15 18.47 8.16
C PRO A 263 -16.79 18.43 7.44
N GLY A 264 -16.81 18.55 6.11
CA GLY A 264 -15.61 18.47 5.26
C GLY A 264 -15.11 17.06 4.94
N VAL A 265 -15.76 15.99 5.43
CA VAL A 265 -15.34 14.59 5.19
C VAL A 265 -16.48 13.76 4.62
N THR A 266 -16.23 13.13 3.47
CA THR A 266 -17.13 12.14 2.88
C THR A 266 -16.65 10.74 3.22
N PHE A 267 -17.49 9.96 3.91
CA PHE A 267 -17.28 8.53 4.11
C PHE A 267 -17.84 7.76 2.91
N TYR A 268 -17.12 6.72 2.49
CA TYR A 268 -17.58 5.85 1.41
C TYR A 268 -17.17 4.41 1.68
N ASN A 269 -18.02 3.48 1.25
CA ASN A 269 -17.73 2.06 1.31
C ASN A 269 -16.94 1.64 0.06
N ASP A 270 -15.74 1.12 0.27
CA ASP A 270 -14.91 0.49 -0.75
C ASP A 270 -14.95 -1.03 -0.54
N PRO A 271 -15.95 -1.73 -1.10
CA PRO A 271 -16.12 -3.16 -0.84
C PRO A 271 -14.93 -3.96 -1.36
N TYR A 272 -14.43 -4.87 -0.53
CA TYR A 272 -13.26 -5.68 -0.84
C TYR A 272 -13.54 -7.17 -0.65
N TYR A 273 -12.99 -8.02 -1.52
CA TYR A 273 -13.10 -9.47 -1.40
C TYR A 273 -12.00 -10.05 -0.50
N THR A 274 -12.41 -10.71 0.57
CA THR A 274 -11.51 -11.44 1.47
C THR A 274 -11.69 -12.93 1.26
N VAL A 275 -10.56 -13.65 1.14
CA VAL A 275 -10.52 -15.11 1.12
C VAL A 275 -9.85 -15.58 2.39
N ARG A 276 -10.50 -16.47 3.14
CA ARG A 276 -9.90 -17.19 4.26
C ARG A 276 -9.61 -18.61 3.82
N THR A 277 -8.34 -18.98 3.78
CA THR A 277 -7.92 -20.38 3.61
C THR A 277 -8.32 -21.18 4.84
N LYS A 278 -8.57 -22.48 4.64
CA LYS A 278 -8.92 -23.40 5.72
C LYS A 278 -7.71 -23.76 6.57
#